data_AF-A0A934B4L5-F1
#
_entry.id   AF-A0A934B4L5-F1
#
_cell.length_a   1.000
_cell.length_b   1.000
_cell.length_c   1.000
_cell.angle_alpha   90.00
_cell.angle_beta   90.00
_cell.angle_gamma   90.00
#
_symmetry.space_group_name_H-M   'P 1'
#
loop_
_entity.id
_entity.type
_entity.pdbx_description
1 polymer ?
#
loop_
_entity_poly.entity_id
_entity_poly.type
_entity_poly.pdbx_seq_one_letter_code
_entity_poly.pdbx_strand_id
1 'polypeptide(L)'
;MARKSVGRGVEEVGKIITGNTPSTIKKKIEKVLFKEIIRACSFIHVKEALLRLYPDQKKNINGYRDVFETLHNMRSRGNREGMAIVIRRVGRGKNAYFSVSGICLENDIQQSYALEYTPWPEWLGYEVAQSVLKKLSKEEIAAHCLWEMTFAGFTQGKIRRRVNALKKQIKDVEEGRVKTIPHNEVMALLKEKSKSKGK
;
A
#
# COMPACT_ATOMS: atom_id res chain seq x y z
N MET A 1 13.36 70.03 10.45
CA MET A 1 13.57 70.93 9.28
C MET A 1 13.46 70.07 8.03
N ALA A 2 12.72 70.34 6.96
CA ALA A 2 11.79 71.42 6.63
C ALA A 2 10.89 70.93 5.45
N ARG A 3 9.58 71.26 5.54
CA ARG A 3 8.61 71.64 4.48
C ARG A 3 8.34 70.68 3.29
N LYS A 4 7.14 70.08 3.18
CA LYS A 4 5.88 70.58 2.53
C LYS A 4 6.07 71.03 1.07
N SER A 5 5.27 70.47 0.13
CA SER A 5 4.20 71.20 -0.58
C SER A 5 3.64 70.47 -1.84
N VAL A 6 2.29 70.32 -1.87
CA VAL A 6 1.34 70.40 -3.02
C VAL A 6 1.42 69.31 -4.11
N GLY A 7 0.34 68.69 -4.62
CA GLY A 7 -1.11 68.85 -4.46
C GLY A 7 -1.82 68.89 -5.84
N ARG A 8 -2.95 68.15 -5.97
CA ARG A 8 -4.02 68.18 -7.01
C ARG A 8 -3.65 67.58 -8.39
N GLY A 9 -4.34 66.53 -8.87
CA GLY A 9 -5.64 66.56 -9.60
C GLY A 9 -5.34 66.73 -11.10
N VAL A 10 -5.85 66.00 -12.09
CA VAL A 10 -7.23 65.60 -12.44
C VAL A 10 -7.14 64.62 -13.65
N GLU A 11 -8.16 63.76 -13.81
CA GLU A 11 -8.64 63.05 -15.03
C GLU A 11 -7.69 62.21 -15.91
N GLU A 12 -8.00 60.91 -16.03
CA GLU A 12 -8.33 60.36 -17.36
C GLU A 12 -9.26 59.13 -17.25
N VAL A 13 -10.30 59.16 -18.07
CA VAL A 13 -11.36 58.15 -18.18
C VAL A 13 -11.05 57.23 -19.35
N GLY A 14 -11.14 55.91 -19.12
CA GLY A 14 -11.55 54.94 -20.14
C GLY A 14 -10.48 54.02 -20.72
N LYS A 15 -10.54 52.73 -20.38
CA LYS A 15 -11.14 51.68 -21.23
C LYS A 15 -10.92 50.28 -20.65
N ILE A 16 -11.99 49.51 -20.68
CA ILE A 16 -12.10 48.08 -20.40
C ILE A 16 -11.35 47.30 -21.49
N ILE A 17 -10.41 46.42 -21.13
CA ILE A 17 -10.17 45.16 -21.84
C ILE A 17 -9.88 44.05 -20.83
N THR A 18 -10.73 43.02 -20.92
CA THR A 18 -10.73 41.73 -20.27
C THR A 18 -9.40 40.98 -20.39
N GLY A 19 -8.79 40.66 -19.26
CA GLY A 19 -7.67 39.71 -19.16
C GLY A 19 -8.08 38.54 -18.27
N ASN A 20 -8.84 37.62 -18.84
CA ASN A 20 -9.28 36.38 -18.22
C ASN A 20 -8.03 35.54 -17.87
N THR A 21 -7.59 35.58 -16.61
CA THR A 21 -6.50 34.72 -16.15
C THR A 21 -7.05 33.30 -16.04
N PRO A 22 -6.48 32.28 -16.70
CA PRO A 22 -6.90 30.90 -16.48
C PRO A 22 -6.47 30.51 -15.06
N SER A 23 -7.38 30.67 -14.12
CA SER A 23 -7.32 30.02 -12.83
C SER A 23 -7.27 28.52 -13.10
N THR A 24 -6.06 27.99 -13.11
CA THR A 24 -5.83 26.55 -13.17
C THR A 24 -6.29 26.03 -11.83
N ILE A 25 -7.57 25.67 -11.75
CA ILE A 25 -8.12 24.88 -10.66
C ILE A 25 -7.33 23.58 -10.69
N LYS A 26 -6.27 23.49 -9.88
CA LYS A 26 -5.67 22.21 -9.52
C LYS A 26 -6.78 21.42 -8.86
N LYS A 27 -7.44 20.56 -9.63
CA LYS A 27 -8.48 19.66 -9.15
C LYS A 27 -7.86 18.86 -8.01
N LYS A 28 -8.24 19.18 -6.77
CA LYS A 28 -7.81 18.47 -5.58
C LYS A 28 -8.18 17.01 -5.79
N ILE A 29 -7.19 16.16 -6.05
CA ILE A 29 -7.41 14.72 -6.22
C ILE A 29 -7.91 14.24 -4.87
N GLU A 30 -9.13 13.73 -4.86
CA GLU A 30 -9.73 13.16 -3.66
C GLU A 30 -8.94 11.92 -3.26
N LYS A 31 -8.40 11.96 -2.04
CA LYS A 31 -7.64 10.85 -1.47
C LYS A 31 -8.63 9.86 -0.91
N VAL A 32 -8.63 8.64 -1.46
CA VAL A 32 -9.50 7.55 -0.98
C VAL A 32 -8.67 6.62 -0.11
N LEU A 33 -9.07 6.46 1.15
CA LEU A 33 -8.41 5.54 2.08
C LEU A 33 -8.91 4.12 1.87
N PHE A 34 -8.06 3.13 2.15
CA PHE A 34 -8.48 1.73 2.13
C PHE A 34 -9.63 1.45 3.10
N LYS A 35 -9.69 2.17 4.24
CA LYS A 35 -10.84 2.10 5.15
C LYS A 35 -12.16 2.42 4.47
N GLU A 36 -12.19 3.40 3.56
CA GLU A 36 -13.39 3.82 2.85
C GLU A 36 -13.83 2.77 1.83
N ILE A 37 -12.86 2.12 1.16
CA ILE A 37 -13.12 0.97 0.30
C ILE A 37 -13.80 -0.15 1.09
N ILE A 38 -13.25 -0.55 2.23
CA ILE A 38 -13.82 -1.60 3.08
C ILE A 38 -15.23 -1.24 3.58
N ARG A 39 -15.47 0.02 3.95
CA ARG A 39 -16.79 0.48 4.41
C ARG A 39 -17.83 0.51 3.30
N ALA A 40 -17.41 0.74 2.06
CA ALA A 40 -18.31 0.81 0.91
C ALA A 40 -18.68 -0.56 0.34
N CYS A 41 -17.99 -1.63 0.72
CA CYS A 41 -18.22 -2.99 0.21
C CYS A 41 -19.15 -3.79 1.14
N SER A 42 -19.87 -4.75 0.57
CA SER A 42 -20.48 -5.86 1.30
C SER A 42 -19.59 -7.10 1.19
N PHE A 43 -19.55 -7.94 2.22
CA PHE A 43 -18.72 -9.15 2.16
C PHE A 43 -19.19 -10.12 1.07
N ILE A 44 -20.47 -10.13 0.70
CA ILE A 44 -21.01 -11.01 -0.35
C ILE A 44 -20.30 -10.74 -1.68
N HIS A 45 -20.22 -9.48 -2.11
CA HIS A 45 -19.57 -9.14 -3.38
C HIS A 45 -18.03 -9.26 -3.30
N VAL A 46 -17.43 -8.99 -2.14
CA VAL A 46 -16.00 -9.23 -1.92
C VAL A 46 -15.67 -10.73 -2.00
N LYS A 47 -16.53 -11.59 -1.46
CA LYS A 47 -16.40 -13.06 -1.56
C LYS A 47 -16.49 -13.52 -3.01
N GLU A 48 -17.40 -12.96 -3.81
CA GLU A 48 -17.50 -13.27 -5.24
C GLU A 48 -16.22 -12.88 -5.98
N ALA A 49 -15.69 -11.68 -5.71
CA ALA A 49 -14.41 -11.24 -6.25
C ALA A 49 -13.26 -12.16 -5.82
N LEU A 50 -13.17 -12.53 -4.54
CA LEU A 50 -12.17 -13.46 -4.02
C LEU A 50 -12.22 -14.82 -4.72
N LEU A 51 -13.41 -15.42 -4.88
CA LEU A 51 -13.56 -16.73 -5.50
C LEU A 51 -13.27 -16.71 -7.00
N ARG A 52 -13.54 -15.58 -7.67
CA ARG A 52 -13.19 -15.38 -9.09
C ARG A 52 -11.70 -15.17 -9.29
N LEU A 53 -11.06 -14.36 -8.44
CA LEU A 53 -9.64 -14.01 -8.55
C LEU A 53 -8.71 -15.11 -7.99
N TYR A 54 -9.14 -15.81 -6.96
CA TYR A 54 -8.37 -16.79 -6.18
C TYR A 54 -9.23 -18.03 -5.88
N PRO A 55 -9.59 -18.84 -6.90
CA PRO A 55 -10.52 -19.96 -6.74
C PRO A 55 -10.00 -21.05 -5.77
N ASP A 56 -8.68 -21.20 -5.65
CA ASP A 56 -8.01 -22.10 -4.72
C ASP A 56 -8.24 -21.72 -3.24
N GLN A 57 -8.66 -20.48 -2.99
CA GLN A 57 -8.93 -19.96 -1.65
C GLN A 57 -10.35 -20.23 -1.14
N LYS A 58 -11.18 -20.99 -1.89
CA LYS A 58 -12.56 -21.34 -1.49
C LYS A 58 -12.65 -21.94 -0.08
N LYS A 59 -11.67 -22.75 0.32
CA LYS A 59 -11.61 -23.36 1.67
C LYS A 59 -11.37 -22.36 2.80
N ASN A 60 -10.86 -21.16 2.49
CA ASN A 60 -10.45 -20.14 3.44
C ASN A 60 -11.47 -18.98 3.57
N ILE A 61 -12.61 -19.04 2.89
CA ILE A 61 -13.59 -17.94 2.80
C ILE A 61 -14.10 -17.47 4.16
N ASN A 62 -14.28 -18.37 5.14
CA ASN A 62 -14.66 -17.96 6.49
C ASN A 62 -13.58 -17.10 7.15
N GLY A 63 -12.30 -17.42 6.96
CA GLY A 63 -11.20 -16.58 7.46
C GLY A 63 -11.21 -15.19 6.83
N TYR A 64 -11.50 -15.09 5.53
CA TYR A 64 -11.65 -13.78 4.87
C TYR A 64 -12.83 -12.98 5.40
N ARG A 65 -13.95 -13.63 5.73
CA ARG A 65 -15.10 -12.99 6.36
C ARG A 65 -14.72 -12.37 7.70
N ASP A 66 -14.09 -13.16 8.56
CA ASP A 66 -13.71 -12.72 9.91
C ASP A 66 -12.75 -11.53 9.85
N VAL A 67 -11.79 -11.56 8.90
CA VAL A 67 -10.88 -10.42 8.65
C VAL A 67 -11.65 -9.22 8.14
N PHE A 68 -12.52 -9.38 7.12
CA PHE A 68 -13.29 -8.27 6.57
C PHE A 68 -14.16 -7.58 7.63
N GLU A 69 -14.89 -8.35 8.44
CA GLU A 69 -15.72 -7.83 9.54
C GLU A 69 -14.88 -7.11 10.59
N THR A 70 -13.70 -7.66 10.92
CA THR A 70 -12.73 -7.02 11.80
C THR A 70 -12.29 -5.67 11.24
N LEU A 71 -11.89 -5.62 9.96
CA LEU A 71 -11.46 -4.40 9.28
C LEU A 71 -12.57 -3.37 9.18
N HIS A 72 -13.81 -3.81 8.97
CA HIS A 72 -14.98 -2.95 8.87
C HIS A 72 -15.21 -2.16 10.17
N ASN A 73 -14.96 -2.77 11.33
CA ASN A 73 -15.13 -2.15 12.64
C ASN A 73 -13.86 -1.50 13.22
N MET A 74 -12.69 -1.84 12.69
CA MET A 74 -11.40 -1.34 13.19
C MET A 74 -11.16 0.14 12.87
N ARG A 75 -10.59 0.90 13.81
CA ARG A 75 -10.12 2.26 13.55
C ARG A 75 -8.83 2.24 12.73
N SER A 76 -8.71 3.12 11.74
CA SER A 76 -7.46 3.32 11.01
C SER A 76 -6.43 4.06 11.88
N ARG A 77 -5.16 3.84 11.57
CA ARG A 77 -4.03 4.63 12.06
C ARG A 77 -3.60 5.58 10.94
N GLY A 78 -3.26 6.83 11.29
CA GLY A 78 -2.90 7.84 10.30
C GLY A 78 -1.69 7.45 9.44
N ASN A 79 -1.71 7.86 8.18
CA ASN A 79 -0.69 7.58 7.18
C ASN A 79 0.42 8.63 7.20
N ARG A 80 1.32 8.54 8.18
CA ARG A 80 2.41 9.52 8.36
C ARG A 80 3.50 9.45 7.30
N GLU A 81 3.59 8.33 6.60
CA GLU A 81 4.65 8.05 5.61
C GLU A 81 4.16 8.32 4.17
N GLY A 82 2.97 8.90 4.00
CA GLY A 82 2.40 9.18 2.68
C GLY A 82 2.26 7.94 1.80
N MET A 83 1.97 6.77 2.39
CA MET A 83 1.95 5.49 1.70
C MET A 83 0.65 5.28 0.91
N ALA A 84 0.76 4.80 -0.33
CA ALA A 84 -0.37 4.45 -1.17
C ALA A 84 -0.32 2.99 -1.63
N ILE A 85 -1.45 2.30 -1.53
CA ILE A 85 -1.65 0.94 -2.03
C ILE A 85 -1.72 0.97 -3.55
N VAL A 86 -0.88 0.15 -4.16
CA VAL A 86 -0.83 -0.08 -5.60
C VAL A 86 -1.07 -1.56 -5.87
N ILE A 87 -1.94 -1.84 -6.84
CA ILE A 87 -2.25 -3.18 -7.31
C ILE A 87 -1.86 -3.27 -8.78
N ARG A 88 -0.98 -4.21 -9.12
CA ARG A 88 -0.49 -4.40 -10.50
C ARG A 88 -0.64 -5.85 -10.90
N ARG A 89 -1.10 -6.07 -12.13
CA ARG A 89 -0.99 -7.38 -12.78
C ARG A 89 0.45 -7.55 -13.27
N VAL A 90 1.10 -8.60 -12.81
CA VAL A 90 2.49 -8.96 -13.14
C VAL A 90 2.47 -10.27 -13.94
N GLY A 91 3.40 -10.43 -14.88
CA GLY A 91 3.49 -11.61 -15.73
C GLY A 91 2.52 -11.61 -16.92
N ARG A 92 2.46 -12.74 -17.63
CA ARG A 92 1.64 -12.94 -18.84
C ARG A 92 1.05 -14.36 -18.85
N GLY A 93 -0.08 -14.52 -19.55
CA GLY A 93 -0.73 -15.82 -19.72
C GLY A 93 -1.10 -16.47 -18.38
N LYS A 94 -0.77 -17.76 -18.25
CA LYS A 94 -1.07 -18.59 -17.05
C LYS A 94 -0.23 -18.23 -15.82
N ASN A 95 0.88 -17.52 -16.00
CA ASN A 95 1.76 -17.08 -14.91
C ASN A 95 1.44 -15.65 -14.43
N ALA A 96 0.33 -15.07 -14.89
CA ALA A 96 -0.07 -13.74 -14.48
C ALA A 96 -0.66 -13.77 -13.07
N TYR A 97 -0.21 -12.86 -12.20
CA TYR A 97 -0.72 -12.69 -10.85
C TYR A 97 -0.88 -11.21 -10.51
N PHE A 98 -1.57 -10.91 -9.41
CA PHE A 98 -1.68 -9.55 -8.91
C PHE A 98 -0.71 -9.35 -7.74
N SER A 99 0.14 -8.34 -7.86
CA SER A 99 0.99 -7.86 -6.79
C SER A 99 0.29 -6.71 -6.09
N VAL A 100 0.23 -6.75 -4.77
CA VAL A 100 -0.22 -5.66 -3.91
C VAL A 100 0.99 -5.11 -3.17
N SER A 101 1.21 -3.80 -3.25
CA SER A 101 2.36 -3.17 -2.60
C SER A 101 2.06 -1.72 -2.18
N GLY A 102 2.89 -1.18 -1.30
CA GLY A 102 2.89 0.24 -0.93
C GLY A 102 3.90 1.03 -1.76
N ILE A 103 3.56 2.27 -2.13
CA ILE A 103 4.51 3.26 -2.62
C ILE A 103 4.45 4.50 -1.73
N CYS A 104 5.62 5.03 -1.35
CA CYS A 104 5.68 6.29 -0.60
C CYS A 104 5.50 7.44 -1.61
N LEU A 105 4.49 8.29 -1.40
CA LEU A 105 4.22 9.43 -2.28
C LEU A 105 5.06 10.67 -1.94
N GLU A 106 5.69 10.70 -0.76
CA GLU A 106 6.46 11.84 -0.26
C GLU A 106 7.94 11.77 -0.65
N ASN A 107 8.43 10.58 -1.01
CA ASN A 107 9.78 10.39 -1.50
C ASN A 107 9.78 10.31 -3.03
N ASP A 108 10.67 11.07 -3.70
CA ASP A 108 10.88 10.99 -5.16
C ASP A 108 11.43 9.61 -5.61
N ILE A 109 11.66 8.71 -4.67
CA ILE A 109 12.11 7.35 -4.92
C ILE A 109 10.88 6.47 -5.21
N GLN A 110 10.78 6.00 -6.44
CA GLN A 110 9.74 5.06 -6.88
C GLN A 110 9.98 3.63 -6.35
N GLN A 111 10.06 3.49 -5.03
CA GLN A 111 10.26 2.21 -4.35
C GLN A 111 8.91 1.58 -3.97
N SER A 112 8.82 0.28 -4.20
CA SER A 112 7.67 -0.54 -3.83
C SER A 112 7.99 -1.31 -2.54
N TYR A 113 7.07 -1.29 -1.58
CA TYR A 113 7.19 -1.94 -0.28
C TYR A 113 6.18 -3.08 -0.16
N ALA A 114 6.64 -4.21 0.37
CA ALA A 114 5.79 -5.34 0.72
C ALA A 114 4.96 -4.98 1.97
N LEU A 115 3.71 -5.42 2.06
CA LEU A 115 2.74 -4.95 3.06
C LEU A 115 2.19 -6.09 3.96
N GLU A 116 2.53 -7.34 3.71
CA GLU A 116 1.96 -8.55 4.34
C GLU A 116 2.20 -8.64 5.85
N TYR A 117 3.18 -7.89 6.37
CA TYR A 117 3.50 -7.81 7.80
C TYR A 117 3.05 -6.51 8.46
N THR A 118 2.50 -5.57 7.69
CA THR A 118 2.00 -4.30 8.18
C THR A 118 0.77 -4.52 9.06
N PRO A 119 0.67 -3.85 10.23
CA PRO A 119 -0.53 -3.88 11.06
C PRO A 119 -1.78 -3.45 10.29
N TRP A 120 -2.90 -4.15 10.48
CA TRP A 120 -4.16 -3.83 9.82
C TRP A 120 -4.67 -2.40 10.06
N PRO A 121 -4.49 -1.77 11.25
CA PRO A 121 -4.84 -0.36 11.42
C PRO A 121 -4.08 0.58 10.46
N GLU A 122 -2.82 0.26 10.14
CA GLU A 122 -2.00 1.05 9.21
C GLU A 122 -2.45 0.84 7.76
N TRP A 123 -2.73 -0.41 7.37
CA TRP A 123 -3.38 -0.71 6.07
C TRP A 123 -4.62 0.14 5.82
N LEU A 124 -5.50 0.24 6.81
CA LEU A 124 -6.74 1.02 6.72
C LEU A 124 -6.48 2.53 6.59
N GLY A 125 -5.30 3.00 7.02
CA GLY A 125 -4.88 4.38 6.89
C GLY A 125 -4.28 4.72 5.53
N TYR A 126 -3.82 3.74 4.77
CA TYR A 126 -3.18 3.99 3.47
C TYR A 126 -4.17 4.48 2.42
N GLU A 127 -3.67 5.36 1.55
CA GLU A 127 -4.41 5.81 0.37
C GLU A 127 -4.44 4.68 -0.67
N VAL A 128 -5.46 4.62 -1.50
CA VAL A 128 -5.47 3.74 -2.67
C VAL A 128 -5.08 4.57 -3.89
N ALA A 129 -4.04 4.14 -4.61
CA ALA A 129 -3.53 4.90 -5.73
C ALA A 129 -4.62 5.09 -6.81
N GLN A 130 -4.68 6.30 -7.38
CA GLN A 130 -5.71 6.63 -8.38
C GLN A 130 -5.67 5.71 -9.62
N SER A 131 -4.50 5.21 -9.98
CA SER A 131 -4.32 4.25 -11.08
C SER A 131 -5.01 2.91 -10.81
N VAL A 132 -5.18 2.54 -9.54
CA VAL A 132 -5.92 1.35 -9.09
C VAL A 132 -7.42 1.65 -9.13
N LEU A 133 -7.85 2.77 -8.53
CA LEU A 133 -9.26 3.18 -8.48
C LEU A 133 -9.90 3.32 -9.87
N LYS A 134 -9.10 3.65 -10.89
CA LYS A 134 -9.56 3.75 -12.29
C LYS A 134 -9.74 2.41 -12.98
N LYS A 135 -9.15 1.32 -12.48
CA LYS A 135 -9.05 0.03 -13.16
C LYS A 135 -9.80 -1.10 -12.47
N LEU A 136 -9.95 -1.02 -11.16
CA LEU A 136 -10.52 -2.08 -10.35
C LEU A 136 -11.74 -1.56 -9.58
N SER A 137 -12.73 -2.44 -9.43
CA SER A 137 -13.85 -2.20 -8.51
C SER A 137 -13.39 -2.19 -7.06
N LYS A 138 -14.22 -1.64 -6.16
CA LYS A 138 -13.92 -1.59 -4.72
C LYS A 138 -13.80 -3.01 -4.14
N GLU A 139 -14.64 -3.91 -4.63
CA GLU A 139 -14.70 -5.32 -4.24
C GLU A 139 -13.44 -6.07 -4.67
N GLU A 140 -12.93 -5.82 -5.88
CA GLU A 140 -11.66 -6.39 -6.34
C GLU A 140 -10.46 -5.84 -5.56
N ILE A 141 -10.45 -4.54 -5.28
CA ILE A 141 -9.43 -3.92 -4.43
C ILE A 141 -9.43 -4.58 -3.04
N ALA A 142 -10.61 -4.69 -2.42
CA ALA A 142 -10.76 -5.36 -1.13
C ALA A 142 -10.30 -6.82 -1.19
N ALA A 143 -10.65 -7.56 -2.24
CA ALA A 143 -10.24 -8.96 -2.41
C ALA A 143 -8.71 -9.12 -2.50
N HIS A 144 -8.05 -8.32 -3.34
CA HIS A 144 -6.60 -8.32 -3.46
C HIS A 144 -5.91 -7.96 -2.14
N CYS A 145 -6.37 -6.90 -1.47
CA CYS A 145 -5.80 -6.49 -0.19
C CYS A 145 -6.02 -7.54 0.90
N LEU A 146 -7.21 -8.14 0.99
CA LEU A 146 -7.48 -9.22 1.93
C LEU A 146 -6.58 -10.44 1.69
N TRP A 147 -6.37 -10.82 0.43
CA TRP A 147 -5.46 -11.89 0.07
C TRP A 147 -4.04 -11.60 0.55
N GLU A 148 -3.52 -10.40 0.29
CA GLU A 148 -2.18 -9.97 0.74
C GLU A 148 -2.08 -9.91 2.27
N MET A 149 -3.04 -9.25 2.94
CA MET A 149 -3.10 -9.07 4.40
C MET A 149 -3.16 -10.39 5.18
N THR A 150 -3.59 -11.48 4.53
CA THR A 150 -3.75 -12.79 5.14
C THR A 150 -2.68 -13.79 4.74
N PHE A 151 -1.67 -13.38 3.95
CA PHE A 151 -0.52 -14.21 3.58
C PHE A 151 0.17 -14.82 4.81
N ALA A 152 0.33 -14.03 5.88
CA ALA A 152 0.90 -14.46 7.15
C ALA A 152 -0.11 -15.12 8.12
N GLY A 153 -1.38 -15.19 7.73
CA GLY A 153 -2.49 -15.79 8.47
C GLY A 153 -3.66 -14.84 8.75
N PHE A 154 -4.82 -15.41 9.07
CA PHE A 154 -6.10 -14.69 9.22
C PHE A 154 -6.31 -13.93 10.55
N THR A 155 -5.25 -13.67 11.32
CA THR A 155 -5.37 -12.91 12.57
C THR A 155 -4.18 -11.99 12.74
N GLN A 156 -4.41 -10.76 13.18
CA GLN A 156 -3.34 -9.81 13.53
C GLN A 156 -2.33 -10.42 14.53
N GLY A 157 -2.80 -11.27 15.45
CA GLY A 157 -1.96 -11.98 16.42
C GLY A 157 -0.97 -12.95 15.76
N LYS A 158 -1.40 -13.71 14.74
CA LYS A 158 -0.51 -14.59 13.97
C LYS A 158 0.54 -13.79 13.20
N ILE A 159 0.13 -12.71 12.53
CA ILE A 159 1.03 -11.82 11.79
C ILE A 159 2.09 -11.24 12.74
N ARG A 160 1.66 -10.68 13.88
CA ARG A 160 2.56 -10.12 14.92
C ARG A 160 3.54 -11.17 15.45
N ARG A 161 3.11 -12.41 15.69
CA ARG A 161 4.02 -13.49 16.14
C ARG A 161 5.11 -13.78 15.11
N ARG A 162 4.78 -13.81 13.81
CA ARG A 162 5.78 -14.01 12.75
C ARG A 162 6.79 -12.86 12.70
N VAL A 163 6.32 -11.62 12.74
CA VAL A 163 7.18 -10.43 12.77
C VAL A 163 8.11 -10.43 13.99
N ASN A 164 7.59 -10.78 15.17
CA ASN A 164 8.39 -10.86 16.39
C ASN A 164 9.45 -11.98 16.32
N ALA A 165 9.12 -13.12 15.71
CA ALA A 165 10.09 -14.19 15.48
C ALA A 165 11.23 -13.73 14.56
N LEU A 166 10.90 -13.03 13.46
CA LEU A 166 11.91 -12.45 12.56
C LEU A 166 12.79 -11.43 13.27
N LYS A 167 12.20 -10.50 14.03
CA LYS A 167 12.95 -9.51 14.82
C LYS A 167 13.89 -10.17 15.83
N LYS A 168 13.43 -11.24 16.49
CA LYS A 168 14.27 -12.01 17.41
C LYS A 168 15.46 -12.64 16.68
N GLN A 169 15.24 -13.26 15.52
CA GLN A 169 16.31 -13.86 14.72
C GLN A 169 17.35 -12.83 14.28
N ILE A 170 16.91 -11.64 13.84
CA ILE A 170 17.81 -10.54 13.50
C ILE A 170 18.66 -10.16 14.71
N LYS A 171 18.03 -9.95 15.86
CA LYS A 171 18.73 -9.62 17.11
C LYS A 171 19.72 -10.70 17.54
N ASP A 172 19.34 -11.97 17.43
CA ASP A 172 20.23 -13.09 17.78
C ASP A 172 21.45 -13.16 16.84
N VAL A 173 21.33 -12.74 15.57
CA VAL A 173 22.46 -12.60 14.63
C VAL A 173 23.35 -11.42 15.00
N GLU A 174 22.75 -10.24 15.24
CA GLU A 174 23.48 -9.01 15.61
C GLU A 174 24.27 -9.18 16.93
N GLU A 175 23.71 -9.90 17.89
CA GLU A 175 24.32 -10.18 19.19
C GLU A 175 25.24 -11.42 19.16
N GLY A 176 25.46 -12.03 17.99
CA GLY A 176 26.36 -13.18 17.84
C GLY A 176 25.87 -14.46 18.54
N ARG A 177 24.58 -14.55 18.90
CA ARG A 177 23.97 -15.74 19.51
C ARG A 177 23.75 -16.88 18.51
N VAL A 178 23.83 -16.59 17.22
CA VAL A 178 23.74 -17.58 16.14
C VAL A 178 25.01 -17.53 15.31
N LYS A 179 25.59 -18.70 15.02
CA LYS A 179 26.70 -18.81 14.08
C LYS A 179 26.18 -18.60 12.66
N THR A 180 26.62 -17.51 12.03
CA THR A 180 26.42 -17.28 10.60
C THR A 180 27.58 -17.89 9.81
N ILE A 181 27.33 -18.23 8.55
CA ILE A 181 28.38 -18.65 7.61
C ILE A 181 28.32 -17.73 6.38
N PRO A 182 29.48 -17.28 5.85
CA PRO A 182 29.54 -16.47 4.65
C PRO A 182 28.86 -17.14 3.45
N HIS A 183 28.25 -16.33 2.57
CA HIS A 183 27.51 -16.83 1.41
C HIS A 183 28.35 -17.74 0.50
N ASN A 184 29.62 -17.39 0.26
CA ASN A 184 30.54 -18.20 -0.55
C ASN A 184 30.77 -19.59 0.06
N GLU A 185 30.89 -19.71 1.38
CA GLU A 185 31.04 -20.98 2.08
C GLU A 185 29.77 -21.84 1.98
N VAL A 186 28.58 -21.23 2.14
CA VAL A 186 27.29 -21.90 1.93
C VAL A 186 27.24 -22.53 0.53
N MET A 187 27.62 -21.75 -0.50
CA MET A 187 27.56 -22.21 -1.89
C MET A 187 28.56 -23.34 -2.18
N ALA A 188 29.73 -23.34 -1.55
CA ALA A 188 30.68 -24.44 -1.66
C ALA A 188 30.11 -25.74 -1.06
N LEU A 189 29.57 -25.67 0.15
CA LEU A 189 28.95 -26.83 0.84
C LEU A 189 27.77 -27.43 0.06
N LEU A 190 26.93 -26.58 -0.55
CA LEU A 190 25.81 -27.04 -1.36
C LEU A 190 26.27 -27.76 -2.63
N LYS A 191 27.34 -27.28 -3.28
CA LYS A 191 27.93 -27.93 -4.47
C LYS A 191 28.56 -29.29 -4.14
N GLU A 192 29.15 -29.46 -2.97
CA GLU A 192 29.69 -30.74 -2.54
C GLU A 192 28.58 -31.76 -2.22
N LYS A 193 27.52 -31.32 -1.54
CA LYS A 193 26.35 -32.17 -1.26
C LYS A 193 25.56 -32.60 -2.49
N SER A 194 25.53 -31.78 -3.55
CA SER A 194 24.87 -32.17 -4.80
C SER A 194 25.69 -33.22 -5.57
N LYS A 195 27.03 -33.20 -5.46
CA LYS A 195 27.92 -34.21 -6.03
C LYS A 195 27.86 -35.56 -5.29
N SER A 196 27.64 -35.56 -3.98
CA SER A 196 27.57 -36.80 -3.19
C SER A 196 26.24 -37.54 -3.29
N LYS A 197 25.15 -36.85 -3.67
CA LYS A 197 23.82 -37.44 -3.89
C LYS A 197 23.56 -37.96 -5.31
N GLY A 198 24.49 -37.72 -6.24
CA GLY A 198 24.43 -38.20 -7.62
C GLY A 198 25.26 -39.47 -7.89
N LYS A 199 25.72 -40.16 -6.84
CA LYS A 199 26.39 -41.46 -6.89
C LYS A 199 25.50 -42.52 -6.27
#